data_AF-A0A9Q0E0F4-F1
#
_entry.id   AF-A0A9Q0E0F4-F1
#
_cell.length_a   1.000
_cell.length_b   1.000
_cell.length_c   1.000
_cell.angle_alpha   90.00
_cell.angle_beta   90.00
_cell.angle_gamma   90.00
#
_symmetry.space_group_name_H-M   'P 1'
#
loop_
_entity.id
_entity.type
_entity.pdbx_description
1 polymer ?
#
loop_
_entity_poly.entity_id
_entity_poly.type
_entity_poly.pdbx_seq_one_letter_code
_entity_poly.pdbx_strand_id
1 'polypeptide(L)'
;MQECHTALCLSVYILTFVTGFPANLLAFYTFSRKVRKKATPIDILLLNLTISDLLFLLFLPFKMQEVMNNMMWDMPYVLCPVSGFIFYMTIYNSTFFLTAVSVERYLGVAFPIQHTLWRRPLYAVLASLFFWVFSFLHLSIVFIMPFIGTQAPASANGTHHQEELVPRNEVCYENFTDAQLRILLPVRLELCLVLFCVPFLLCSFCYINFIRILSGLQHIGRRRKLRAIGLALGTLLVFALCFGPYNVSHVVGFATWRSPDWRDKALLCSTFNACLDPLIFYMSSAPVRGAVGSVAAGVRGRLAGCWAACTGLLCLWSPPKPNCPENTQKQGEMNPI
;
A
#
# COMPACT_ATOMS: atom_id res chain seq x y z
N MET A 1 5.08 -28.99 -2.97
CA MET A 1 5.55 -27.67 -3.46
C MET A 1 4.41 -26.64 -3.46
N GLN A 2 3.19 -27.02 -3.90
CA GLN A 2 1.96 -26.23 -3.81
C GLN A 2 1.67 -25.70 -2.38
N GLU A 3 1.66 -26.57 -1.37
CA GLU A 3 1.42 -26.22 0.05
C GLU A 3 2.31 -25.08 0.58
N CYS A 4 3.62 -25.14 0.28
CA CYS A 4 4.59 -24.12 0.69
C CYS A 4 4.33 -22.77 0.01
N HIS A 5 3.88 -22.80 -1.25
CA HIS A 5 3.49 -21.60 -1.99
C HIS A 5 2.24 -20.96 -1.39
N THR A 6 1.20 -21.75 -1.13
CA THR A 6 -0.06 -21.31 -0.51
C THR A 6 0.20 -20.66 0.86
N ALA A 7 0.97 -21.33 1.73
CA ALA A 7 1.30 -20.82 3.05
C ALA A 7 2.09 -19.49 2.98
N LEU A 8 3.04 -19.38 2.06
CA LEU A 8 3.80 -18.14 1.84
C LEU A 8 2.89 -17.00 1.40
N CYS A 9 2.06 -17.21 0.37
CA CYS A 9 1.12 -16.20 -0.14
C CYS A 9 0.17 -15.70 0.96
N LEU A 10 -0.46 -16.62 1.70
CA LEU A 10 -1.37 -16.27 2.79
C LEU A 10 -0.67 -15.52 3.91
N SER A 11 0.52 -15.98 4.31
CA SER A 11 1.31 -15.29 5.34
C SER A 11 1.61 -13.85 4.94
N VAL A 12 2.05 -13.62 3.70
CA VAL A 12 2.33 -12.28 3.18
C VAL A 12 1.06 -11.43 3.15
N TYR A 13 -0.05 -11.95 2.61
CA TYR A 13 -1.30 -11.20 2.53
C TYR A 13 -1.85 -10.86 3.92
N ILE A 14 -1.84 -11.80 4.87
CA ILE A 14 -2.32 -11.57 6.24
C ILE A 14 -1.46 -10.52 6.93
N LEU A 15 -0.13 -10.64 6.84
CA LEU A 15 0.78 -9.63 7.38
C LEU A 15 0.51 -8.26 6.76
N THR A 16 0.30 -8.23 5.44
CA THR A 16 -0.01 -7.00 4.71
C THR A 16 -1.32 -6.37 5.16
N PHE A 17 -2.36 -7.18 5.34
CA PHE A 17 -3.66 -6.70 5.80
C PHE A 17 -3.61 -6.18 7.24
N VAL A 18 -3.06 -6.99 8.16
CA VAL A 18 -3.03 -6.68 9.60
C VAL A 18 -2.15 -5.46 9.90
N THR A 19 -1.05 -5.26 9.17
CA THR A 19 -0.18 -4.10 9.37
C THR A 19 -0.62 -2.90 8.55
N GLY A 20 -0.97 -3.10 7.27
CA GLY A 20 -1.32 -2.05 6.33
C GLY A 20 -2.67 -1.41 6.61
N PHE A 21 -3.72 -2.17 6.90
CA PHE A 21 -5.08 -1.64 7.06
C PHE A 21 -5.21 -0.61 8.21
N PRO A 22 -4.82 -0.92 9.47
CA PRO A 22 -4.92 0.07 10.54
C PRO A 22 -4.02 1.29 10.31
N ALA A 23 -2.84 1.10 9.72
CA ALA A 23 -1.89 2.17 9.47
C ALA A 23 -2.39 3.14 8.37
N ASN A 24 -2.91 2.61 7.28
CA ASN A 24 -3.50 3.40 6.19
C ASN A 24 -4.82 4.05 6.61
N LEU A 25 -5.64 3.39 7.45
CA LEU A 25 -6.87 3.98 7.97
C LEU A 25 -6.57 5.19 8.88
N LEU A 26 -5.58 5.07 9.75
CA LEU A 26 -5.10 6.19 10.57
C LEU A 26 -4.56 7.32 9.68
N ALA A 27 -3.75 6.99 8.67
CA ALA A 27 -3.22 7.97 7.73
C ALA A 27 -4.35 8.70 6.98
N PHE A 28 -5.30 7.97 6.42
CA PHE A 28 -6.49 8.50 5.75
C PHE A 28 -7.26 9.47 6.64
N TYR A 29 -7.54 9.11 7.90
CA TYR A 29 -8.20 10.00 8.85
C TYR A 29 -7.41 11.30 9.07
N THR A 30 -6.09 11.19 9.29
CA THR A 30 -5.24 12.36 9.54
C THR A 30 -5.12 13.28 8.33
N PHE A 31 -4.93 12.73 7.12
CA PHE A 31 -4.84 13.50 5.89
C PHE A 31 -6.19 14.11 5.52
N SER A 32 -7.29 13.37 5.65
CA SER A 32 -8.65 13.90 5.45
C SER A 32 -8.95 15.09 6.36
N ARG A 33 -8.57 15.01 7.65
CA ARG A 33 -8.72 16.14 8.58
C ARG A 33 -7.82 17.31 8.20
N LYS A 34 -6.60 17.04 7.73
CA LYS A 34 -5.64 18.07 7.32
C LYS A 34 -6.09 18.80 6.07
N VAL A 35 -6.50 18.07 5.02
CA VAL A 35 -6.99 18.61 3.75
C VAL A 35 -8.24 19.47 3.97
N ARG A 36 -9.18 19.02 4.82
CA ARG A 36 -10.37 19.82 5.18
C ARG A 36 -10.05 21.15 5.86
N LYS A 37 -8.98 21.21 6.66
CA LYS A 37 -8.58 22.45 7.36
C LYS A 37 -7.74 23.37 6.48
N LYS A 38 -6.71 22.81 5.84
CA LYS A 38 -5.78 23.53 4.98
C LYS A 38 -5.09 22.54 4.05
N ALA A 39 -5.62 22.41 2.85
CA ALA A 39 -5.06 21.54 1.82
C ALA A 39 -3.71 22.09 1.32
N THR A 40 -2.72 21.20 1.21
CA THR A 40 -1.49 21.45 0.45
C THR A 40 -1.37 20.38 -0.63
N PRO A 41 -0.68 20.65 -1.76
CA PRO A 41 -0.56 19.69 -2.85
C PRO A 41 -0.07 18.31 -2.38
N ILE A 42 0.98 18.26 -1.56
CA ILE A 42 1.50 17.00 -0.99
C ILE A 42 0.46 16.26 -0.13
N ASP A 43 -0.42 16.96 0.59
CA ASP A 43 -1.44 16.31 1.42
C ASP A 43 -2.53 15.66 0.57
N ILE A 44 -2.85 16.23 -0.58
CA ILE A 44 -3.82 15.67 -1.53
C ILE A 44 -3.24 14.43 -2.21
N LEU A 45 -1.97 14.48 -2.62
CA LEU A 45 -1.28 13.32 -3.21
C LEU A 45 -1.18 12.17 -2.21
N LEU A 46 -0.78 12.44 -0.97
CA LEU A 46 -0.72 11.44 0.09
C LEU A 46 -2.10 10.90 0.47
N LEU A 47 -3.14 11.74 0.45
CA LEU A 47 -4.51 11.28 0.67
C LEU A 47 -4.96 10.31 -0.43
N ASN A 48 -4.71 10.62 -1.71
CA ASN A 48 -5.07 9.73 -2.80
C ASN A 48 -4.26 8.42 -2.78
N LEU A 49 -2.98 8.47 -2.42
CA LEU A 49 -2.17 7.27 -2.16
C LEU A 49 -2.81 6.41 -1.06
N THR A 50 -3.18 6.99 0.08
CA THR A 50 -3.87 6.22 1.15
C THR A 50 -5.23 5.66 0.72
N ILE A 51 -5.97 6.35 -0.15
CA ILE A 51 -7.23 5.84 -0.70
C ILE A 51 -6.95 4.63 -1.61
N SER A 52 -5.92 4.70 -2.45
CA SER A 52 -5.47 3.60 -3.29
C SER A 52 -5.07 2.38 -2.44
N ASP A 53 -4.26 2.58 -1.40
CA ASP A 53 -3.83 1.49 -0.51
C ASP A 53 -4.99 0.89 0.29
N LEU A 54 -5.95 1.71 0.74
CA LEU A 54 -7.15 1.20 1.42
C LEU A 54 -8.01 0.38 0.46
N LEU A 55 -8.19 0.81 -0.80
CA LEU A 55 -8.90 0.03 -1.81
C LEU A 55 -8.20 -1.30 -2.08
N PHE A 56 -6.87 -1.30 -2.20
CA PHE A 56 -6.08 -2.52 -2.31
C PHE A 56 -6.34 -3.47 -1.13
N LEU A 57 -6.23 -2.96 0.10
CA LEU A 57 -6.39 -3.75 1.31
C LEU A 57 -7.81 -4.27 1.52
N LEU A 58 -8.84 -3.53 1.07
CA LEU A 58 -10.23 -3.97 1.09
C LEU A 58 -10.49 -5.13 0.13
N PHE A 59 -9.77 -5.19 -1.00
CA PHE A 59 -9.91 -6.26 -1.98
C PHE A 59 -8.93 -7.43 -1.79
N LEU A 60 -7.89 -7.25 -0.97
CA LEU A 60 -6.91 -8.28 -0.64
C LEU A 60 -7.53 -9.58 -0.07
N PRO A 61 -8.59 -9.55 0.78
CA PRO A 61 -9.24 -10.77 1.27
C PRO A 61 -9.81 -11.67 0.16
N PHE A 62 -10.26 -11.11 -0.97
CA PHE A 62 -10.71 -11.92 -2.10
C PHE A 62 -9.56 -12.74 -2.71
N LYS A 63 -8.35 -12.16 -2.78
CA LYS A 63 -7.14 -12.89 -3.22
C LYS A 63 -6.70 -13.92 -2.17
N MET A 64 -6.91 -13.67 -0.87
CA MET A 64 -6.67 -14.69 0.16
C MET A 64 -7.62 -15.88 -0.03
N GLN A 65 -8.90 -15.63 -0.27
CA GLN A 65 -9.90 -16.68 -0.50
C GLN A 65 -9.56 -17.53 -1.74
N GLU A 66 -9.13 -16.90 -2.83
CA GLU A 66 -8.65 -17.58 -4.04
C GLU A 66 -7.46 -18.51 -3.72
N VAL A 67 -6.48 -18.02 -2.97
CA VAL A 67 -5.32 -18.82 -2.56
C VAL A 67 -5.74 -20.00 -1.65
N MET A 68 -6.67 -19.78 -0.72
CA MET A 68 -7.22 -20.84 0.15
C MET A 68 -7.94 -21.92 -0.65
N ASN A 69 -8.61 -21.55 -1.73
CA ASN A 69 -9.32 -22.47 -2.62
C ASN A 69 -8.39 -23.08 -3.69
N ASN A 70 -7.10 -23.27 -3.39
CA ASN A 70 -6.11 -23.83 -4.33
C ASN A 70 -5.97 -23.05 -5.64
N MET A 71 -6.01 -21.71 -5.57
CA MET A 71 -6.03 -20.81 -6.73
C MET A 71 -7.31 -20.95 -7.58
N MET A 72 -8.36 -21.58 -7.04
CA MET A 72 -9.65 -21.67 -7.70
C MET A 72 -10.57 -20.51 -7.31
N TRP A 73 -11.29 -19.98 -8.30
CA TRP A 73 -12.24 -18.88 -8.11
C TRP A 73 -13.66 -19.41 -7.89
N ASP A 74 -14.06 -19.53 -6.61
CA ASP A 74 -15.39 -20.00 -6.20
C ASP A 74 -16.36 -18.86 -5.83
N MET A 75 -15.96 -17.60 -6.09
CA MET A 75 -16.77 -16.41 -5.85
C MET A 75 -17.55 -16.02 -7.13
N PRO A 76 -18.57 -15.14 -7.03
CA PRO A 76 -19.27 -14.63 -8.21
C PRO A 76 -18.33 -14.21 -9.35
N TYR A 77 -18.66 -14.59 -10.58
CA TYR A 77 -17.81 -14.36 -11.76
C TYR A 77 -17.36 -12.90 -11.90
N VAL A 78 -18.26 -11.94 -11.66
CA VAL A 78 -17.99 -10.50 -11.77
C VAL A 78 -16.86 -10.05 -10.83
N LEU A 79 -16.71 -10.68 -9.66
CA LEU A 79 -15.70 -10.30 -8.69
C LEU A 79 -14.28 -10.70 -9.12
N CYS A 80 -14.11 -11.67 -10.03
CA CYS A 80 -12.79 -12.06 -10.53
C CYS A 80 -12.09 -10.91 -11.27
N PRO A 81 -12.61 -10.41 -12.41
CA PRO A 81 -11.97 -9.34 -13.14
C PRO A 81 -11.97 -8.02 -12.36
N VAL A 82 -12.98 -7.76 -11.52
CA VAL A 82 -13.02 -6.57 -10.65
C VAL A 82 -11.91 -6.60 -9.59
N SER A 83 -11.70 -7.73 -8.92
CA SER A 83 -10.66 -7.86 -7.90
C SER A 83 -9.27 -7.74 -8.52
N GLY A 84 -9.04 -8.40 -9.66
CA GLY A 84 -7.79 -8.28 -10.42
C GLY A 84 -7.54 -6.85 -10.90
N PHE A 85 -8.56 -6.20 -11.46
CA PHE A 85 -8.49 -4.81 -11.90
C PHE A 85 -8.09 -3.86 -10.76
N ILE A 86 -8.77 -3.94 -9.60
CA ILE A 86 -8.46 -3.10 -8.45
C ILE A 86 -7.04 -3.39 -7.94
N PHE A 87 -6.64 -4.65 -7.89
CA PHE A 87 -5.30 -5.04 -7.44
C PHE A 87 -4.20 -4.43 -8.32
N TYR A 88 -4.31 -4.54 -9.65
CA TYR A 88 -3.32 -3.94 -10.55
C TYR A 88 -3.40 -2.41 -10.58
N MET A 89 -4.62 -1.84 -10.54
CA MET A 89 -4.82 -0.39 -10.59
C MET A 89 -4.22 0.31 -9.40
N THR A 90 -4.39 -0.27 -8.22
CA THR A 90 -3.84 0.31 -6.99
C THR A 90 -2.31 0.26 -6.96
N ILE A 91 -1.68 -0.81 -7.48
CA ILE A 91 -0.21 -0.90 -7.63
C ILE A 91 0.33 0.27 -8.48
N TYR A 92 -0.25 0.51 -9.66
CA TYR A 92 0.23 1.57 -10.56
C TYR A 92 -0.21 2.97 -10.13
N ASN A 93 -1.35 3.12 -9.46
CA ASN A 93 -1.67 4.39 -8.79
C ASN A 93 -0.62 4.73 -7.73
N SER A 94 -0.15 3.74 -6.97
CA SER A 94 0.89 3.98 -5.97
C SER A 94 2.21 4.42 -6.61
N THR A 95 2.62 3.86 -7.76
CA THR A 95 3.80 4.37 -8.49
C THR A 95 3.62 5.84 -8.89
N PHE A 96 2.47 6.22 -9.46
CA PHE A 96 2.21 7.60 -9.85
C PHE A 96 2.17 8.57 -8.68
N PHE A 97 1.48 8.23 -7.58
CA PHE A 97 1.40 9.11 -6.41
C PHE A 97 2.75 9.26 -5.71
N LEU A 98 3.55 8.20 -5.59
CA LEU A 98 4.91 8.29 -5.05
C LEU A 98 5.82 9.16 -5.92
N THR A 99 5.74 9.01 -7.25
CA THR A 99 6.47 9.89 -8.18
C THR A 99 6.00 11.34 -8.05
N ALA A 100 4.70 11.61 -7.98
CA ALA A 100 4.19 12.97 -7.80
C ALA A 100 4.63 13.59 -6.46
N VAL A 101 4.68 12.80 -5.39
CA VAL A 101 5.22 13.23 -4.09
C VAL A 101 6.71 13.57 -4.22
N SER A 102 7.49 12.81 -4.99
CA SER A 102 8.90 13.12 -5.24
C SER A 102 9.09 14.45 -5.99
N VAL A 103 8.25 14.70 -7.01
CA VAL A 103 8.25 15.94 -7.80
C VAL A 103 7.89 17.13 -6.91
N GLU A 104 6.81 17.04 -6.14
CA GLU A 104 6.39 18.13 -5.24
C GLU A 104 7.46 18.47 -4.21
N ARG A 105 8.19 17.47 -3.68
CA ARG A 105 9.32 17.69 -2.77
C ARG A 105 10.50 18.35 -3.46
N TYR A 106 10.84 17.90 -4.66
CA TYR A 106 11.91 18.47 -5.45
C TYR A 106 11.63 19.94 -5.77
N LEU A 107 10.44 20.25 -6.31
CA LEU A 107 10.03 21.62 -6.64
C LEU A 107 10.04 22.54 -5.42
N GLY A 108 9.59 22.06 -4.26
CA GLY A 108 9.59 22.84 -3.02
C GLY A 108 11.00 23.22 -2.50
N VAL A 109 12.05 22.51 -2.92
CA VAL A 109 13.45 22.81 -2.54
C VAL A 109 14.22 23.50 -3.66
N ALA A 110 13.97 23.15 -4.92
CA ALA A 110 14.64 23.74 -6.07
C ALA A 110 14.12 25.15 -6.39
N PHE A 111 12.83 25.41 -6.19
CA PHE A 111 12.18 26.66 -6.59
C PHE A 111 11.31 27.26 -5.47
N PRO A 112 11.85 27.58 -4.28
CA PRO A 112 11.06 27.92 -3.09
C PRO A 112 10.12 29.14 -3.29
N ILE A 113 10.55 30.16 -4.04
CA ILE A 113 9.78 31.39 -4.29
C ILE A 113 8.64 31.10 -5.29
N GLN A 114 8.97 30.56 -6.45
CA GLN A 114 7.99 30.25 -7.50
C GLN A 114 7.02 29.16 -7.06
N HIS A 115 7.50 28.13 -6.36
CA HIS A 115 6.66 27.07 -5.81
C HIS A 115 5.67 27.61 -4.78
N THR A 116 6.07 28.54 -3.91
CA THR A 116 5.14 29.18 -2.96
C THR A 116 4.00 29.91 -3.68
N LEU A 117 4.29 30.56 -4.81
CA LEU A 117 3.29 31.24 -5.64
C LEU A 117 2.40 30.26 -6.43
N TRP A 118 2.94 29.13 -6.86
CA TRP A 118 2.26 28.10 -7.66
C TRP A 118 1.66 26.95 -6.83
N ARG A 119 1.68 27.05 -5.50
CA ARG A 119 1.25 26.02 -4.55
C ARG A 119 -0.28 25.81 -4.48
N ARG A 120 -0.95 25.82 -5.63
CA ARG A 120 -2.40 25.66 -5.72
C ARG A 120 -2.75 24.17 -5.53
N PRO A 121 -3.55 23.81 -4.52
CA PRO A 121 -3.98 22.43 -4.31
C PRO A 121 -4.72 21.84 -5.52
N LEU A 122 -5.33 22.69 -6.35
CA LEU A 122 -6.02 22.29 -7.57
C LEU A 122 -5.13 21.44 -8.51
N TYR A 123 -3.84 21.78 -8.66
CA TYR A 123 -2.96 21.01 -9.53
C TYR A 123 -2.75 19.57 -9.03
N ALA A 124 -2.68 19.37 -7.71
CA ALA A 124 -2.62 18.03 -7.15
C ALA A 124 -3.93 17.25 -7.32
N VAL A 125 -5.09 17.93 -7.26
CA VAL A 125 -6.39 17.30 -7.55
C VAL A 125 -6.45 16.86 -9.01
N LEU A 126 -6.10 17.75 -9.95
CA LEU A 126 -6.11 17.44 -11.38
C LEU A 126 -5.13 16.31 -11.72
N ALA A 127 -3.91 16.34 -11.16
CA ALA A 127 -2.95 15.25 -11.33
C ALA A 127 -3.49 13.94 -10.76
N SER A 128 -4.14 13.97 -9.59
CA SER A 128 -4.73 12.76 -8.99
C SER A 128 -5.84 12.18 -9.87
N LEU A 129 -6.76 13.02 -10.36
CA LEU A 129 -7.82 12.60 -11.28
C LEU A 129 -7.23 12.01 -12.56
N PHE A 130 -6.19 12.64 -13.11
CA PHE A 130 -5.48 12.11 -14.27
C PHE A 130 -4.91 10.72 -13.99
N PHE A 131 -4.20 10.52 -12.87
CA PHE A 131 -3.64 9.19 -12.53
C PHE A 131 -4.72 8.13 -12.40
N TRP A 132 -5.84 8.43 -11.73
CA TRP A 132 -6.96 7.50 -11.61
C TRP A 132 -7.54 7.09 -12.98
N VAL A 133 -7.83 8.08 -13.83
CA VAL A 133 -8.40 7.82 -15.17
C VAL A 133 -7.39 7.10 -16.07
N PHE A 134 -6.12 7.50 -16.02
CA PHE A 134 -5.06 6.93 -16.84
C PHE A 134 -4.79 5.47 -16.47
N SER A 135 -4.62 5.17 -15.17
CA SER A 135 -4.48 3.79 -14.69
C SER A 135 -5.72 2.95 -15.02
N PHE A 136 -6.92 3.50 -14.86
CA PHE A 136 -8.17 2.81 -15.21
C PHE A 136 -8.18 2.42 -16.69
N LEU A 137 -7.83 3.34 -17.59
CA LEU A 137 -7.83 3.09 -19.03
C LEU A 137 -6.83 1.99 -19.42
N HIS A 138 -5.58 2.09 -18.97
CA HIS A 138 -4.55 1.11 -19.30
C HIS A 138 -4.88 -0.30 -18.76
N LEU A 139 -5.52 -0.38 -17.58
CA LEU A 139 -5.82 -1.66 -16.95
C LEU A 139 -7.21 -2.22 -17.27
N SER A 140 -8.02 -1.48 -18.01
CA SER A 140 -9.31 -1.95 -18.53
C SER A 140 -9.18 -3.22 -19.38
N ILE A 141 -7.97 -3.50 -19.90
CA ILE A 141 -7.62 -4.75 -20.59
C ILE A 141 -8.01 -6.00 -19.79
N VAL A 142 -7.97 -5.94 -18.44
CA VAL A 142 -8.38 -7.05 -17.56
C VAL A 142 -9.82 -7.48 -17.81
N PHE A 143 -10.71 -6.54 -18.14
CA PHE A 143 -12.10 -6.83 -18.47
C PHE A 143 -12.27 -7.34 -19.91
N ILE A 144 -11.37 -6.98 -20.82
CA ILE A 144 -11.48 -7.33 -22.24
C ILE A 144 -10.93 -8.74 -22.50
N MET A 145 -9.85 -9.14 -21.81
CA MET A 145 -9.16 -10.41 -22.03
C MET A 145 -10.05 -11.66 -22.01
N PRO A 146 -11.02 -11.81 -21.06
CA PRO A 146 -11.91 -12.97 -21.04
C PRO A 146 -12.77 -13.13 -22.31
N PHE A 147 -13.15 -12.03 -22.96
CA PHE A 147 -14.03 -12.05 -24.15
C PHE A 147 -13.30 -12.40 -25.46
N ILE A 148 -11.97 -12.33 -25.47
CA ILE A 148 -11.17 -12.62 -26.67
C ILE A 148 -11.04 -14.14 -26.90
N GLY A 149 -11.05 -14.95 -25.85
CA GLY A 149 -10.90 -16.41 -25.94
C GLY A 149 -12.15 -17.15 -26.43
N THR A 150 -13.33 -16.55 -26.33
CA THR A 150 -14.61 -17.14 -26.73
C THR A 150 -14.89 -17.11 -28.24
N GLN A 151 -13.98 -16.56 -29.05
CA GLN A 151 -14.12 -16.49 -30.52
C GLN A 151 -13.26 -17.52 -31.29
N ALA A 152 -12.63 -18.47 -30.62
CA ALA A 152 -12.07 -19.62 -31.33
C ALA A 152 -13.24 -20.49 -31.84
N PRO A 153 -13.34 -20.79 -33.15
CA PRO A 153 -14.42 -21.64 -33.65
C PRO A 153 -14.30 -22.99 -32.96
N ALA A 154 -15.33 -23.35 -32.19
CA ALA A 154 -15.53 -24.72 -31.77
C ALA A 154 -15.60 -25.55 -33.06
N SER A 155 -14.54 -26.29 -33.34
CA SER A 155 -14.52 -27.28 -34.42
C SER A 155 -15.70 -28.19 -34.18
N ALA A 156 -16.73 -28.03 -35.01
CA ALA A 156 -17.94 -28.81 -34.98
C ALA A 156 -17.58 -30.29 -35.15
N ASN A 157 -17.77 -31.08 -34.10
CA ASN A 157 -18.13 -32.49 -34.16
C ASN A 157 -18.41 -33.00 -32.74
N GLY A 158 -19.69 -33.24 -32.43
CA GLY A 158 -20.10 -33.99 -31.25
C GLY A 158 -21.20 -33.29 -30.45
N THR A 159 -22.44 -33.73 -30.69
CA THR A 159 -23.64 -33.46 -29.91
C THR A 159 -23.42 -33.65 -28.41
N HIS A 160 -23.68 -32.65 -27.56
CA HIS A 160 -24.27 -32.82 -26.21
C HIS A 160 -24.65 -31.46 -25.62
N HIS A 161 -25.89 -31.39 -25.13
CA HIS A 161 -26.53 -30.39 -24.25
C HIS A 161 -26.07 -28.94 -24.27
N GLN A 162 -26.98 -28.09 -24.76
CA GLN A 162 -27.00 -26.65 -24.57
C GLN A 162 -27.36 -26.33 -23.11
N GLU A 163 -26.41 -26.55 -22.19
CA GLU A 163 -26.33 -25.73 -20.99
C GLU A 163 -25.67 -24.41 -21.39
N GLU A 164 -26.18 -23.32 -20.83
CA GLU A 164 -25.63 -21.98 -20.97
C GLU A 164 -24.18 -22.00 -20.44
N LEU A 165 -23.21 -22.29 -21.32
CA LEU A 165 -21.77 -22.34 -21.01
C LEU A 165 -21.30 -20.91 -20.73
N VAL A 166 -21.62 -20.39 -19.55
CA VAL A 166 -20.70 -19.51 -18.85
C VAL A 166 -19.50 -20.40 -18.55
N PRO A 167 -18.33 -20.19 -19.17
CA PRO A 167 -17.17 -20.98 -18.82
C PRO A 167 -16.92 -20.69 -17.34
N ARG A 168 -17.13 -21.70 -16.51
CA ARG A 168 -16.67 -21.72 -15.13
C ARG A 168 -15.15 -21.73 -15.25
N ASN A 169 -14.55 -20.58 -15.51
CA ASN A 169 -13.11 -20.40 -15.46
C ASN A 169 -12.75 -20.64 -14.00
N GLU A 170 -12.36 -21.87 -13.70
CA GLU A 170 -11.98 -22.29 -12.36
C GLU A 170 -10.79 -21.47 -11.86
N VAL A 171 -10.05 -20.78 -12.73
CA VAL A 171 -8.89 -19.95 -12.39
C VAL A 171 -9.11 -18.49 -12.84
N CYS A 172 -8.86 -17.53 -11.94
CA CYS A 172 -9.09 -16.11 -12.20
C CYS A 172 -7.87 -15.43 -12.85
N TYR A 173 -8.04 -14.91 -14.08
CA TYR A 173 -7.02 -14.14 -14.81
C TYR A 173 -5.67 -14.87 -15.00
N GLU A 174 -5.73 -16.19 -15.18
CA GLU A 174 -4.60 -17.07 -15.46
C GLU A 174 -4.89 -17.94 -16.68
N ASN A 175 -3.90 -18.72 -17.15
CA ASN A 175 -4.04 -19.66 -18.26
C ASN A 175 -4.54 -19.03 -19.58
N PHE A 176 -3.80 -18.03 -20.06
CA PHE A 176 -4.08 -17.37 -21.34
C PHE A 176 -3.78 -18.26 -22.54
N THR A 177 -4.67 -18.27 -23.54
CA THR A 177 -4.43 -18.92 -24.83
C THR A 177 -3.34 -18.20 -25.63
N ASP A 178 -2.75 -18.85 -26.63
CA ASP A 178 -1.74 -18.22 -27.50
C ASP A 178 -2.27 -16.94 -28.18
N ALA A 179 -3.54 -16.93 -28.59
CA ALA A 179 -4.19 -15.76 -29.18
C ALA A 179 -4.30 -14.60 -28.18
N GLN A 180 -4.71 -14.90 -26.94
CA GLN A 180 -4.74 -13.92 -25.85
C GLN A 180 -3.34 -13.39 -25.53
N LEU A 181 -2.34 -14.27 -25.52
CA LEU A 181 -0.97 -13.92 -25.16
C LEU A 181 -0.31 -12.99 -26.19
N ARG A 182 -0.62 -13.15 -27.49
CA ARG A 182 -0.17 -12.24 -28.57
C ARG A 182 -0.60 -10.79 -28.36
N ILE A 183 -1.75 -10.56 -27.72
CA ILE A 183 -2.26 -9.22 -27.39
C ILE A 183 -1.73 -8.78 -26.02
N LEU A 184 -1.76 -9.68 -25.04
CA LEU A 184 -1.49 -9.38 -23.65
C LEU A 184 0.00 -9.07 -23.38
N LEU A 185 0.95 -9.73 -24.05
CA LEU A 185 2.38 -9.51 -23.80
C LEU A 185 2.87 -8.12 -24.24
N PRO A 186 2.56 -7.63 -25.45
CA PRO A 186 2.88 -6.25 -25.82
C PRO A 186 2.26 -5.22 -24.87
N VAL A 187 1.00 -5.43 -24.46
CA VAL A 187 0.34 -4.55 -23.48
C VAL A 187 1.07 -4.59 -22.13
N ARG A 188 1.42 -5.78 -21.63
CA ARG A 188 2.20 -5.92 -20.39
C ARG A 188 3.55 -5.20 -20.46
N LEU A 189 4.24 -5.26 -21.60
CA LEU A 189 5.48 -4.51 -21.80
C LEU A 189 5.22 -3.00 -21.75
N GLU A 190 4.17 -2.53 -22.42
CA GLU A 190 3.73 -1.13 -22.38
C GLU A 190 3.44 -0.67 -20.94
N LEU A 191 2.69 -1.44 -20.16
CA LEU A 191 2.44 -1.18 -18.73
C LEU A 191 3.76 -1.05 -17.94
N CYS A 192 4.73 -1.93 -18.17
CA CYS A 192 6.04 -1.84 -17.53
C CYS A 192 6.77 -0.55 -17.88
N LEU A 193 6.78 -0.16 -19.16
CA LEU A 193 7.51 1.03 -19.61
C LEU A 193 6.84 2.31 -19.11
N VAL A 194 5.52 2.42 -19.27
CA VAL A 194 4.75 3.64 -19.02
C VAL A 194 4.39 3.79 -17.55
N LEU A 195 3.94 2.72 -16.89
CA LEU A 195 3.41 2.79 -15.51
C LEU A 195 4.46 2.46 -14.44
N PHE A 196 5.65 1.96 -14.83
CA PHE A 196 6.75 1.69 -13.90
C PHE A 196 8.05 2.41 -14.27
N CYS A 197 8.62 2.16 -15.45
CA CYS A 197 9.94 2.71 -15.81
C CYS A 197 9.94 4.24 -15.83
N VAL A 198 8.94 4.87 -16.47
CA VAL A 198 8.81 6.33 -16.50
C VAL A 198 8.64 6.90 -15.07
N PRO A 199 7.68 6.44 -14.24
CA PRO A 199 7.56 6.86 -12.85
C PRO A 199 8.83 6.67 -12.03
N PHE A 200 9.52 5.53 -12.17
CA PHE A 200 10.75 5.22 -11.43
C PHE A 200 11.91 6.14 -11.81
N LEU A 201 12.11 6.39 -13.10
CA LEU A 201 13.17 7.29 -13.59
C LEU A 201 12.92 8.73 -13.15
N LEU A 202 11.67 9.21 -13.28
CA LEU A 202 11.27 10.54 -12.80
C LEU A 202 11.45 10.67 -11.29
N CYS A 203 11.03 9.65 -10.52
CA CYS A 203 11.18 9.63 -9.07
C CYS A 203 12.67 9.66 -8.67
N SER A 204 13.49 8.86 -9.33
CA SER A 204 14.95 8.81 -9.12
C SER A 204 15.59 10.16 -9.42
N PHE A 205 15.28 10.76 -10.57
CA PHE A 205 15.77 12.09 -10.93
C PHE A 205 15.37 13.14 -9.89
N CYS A 206 14.10 13.18 -9.49
CA CYS A 206 13.61 14.15 -8.51
C CYS A 206 14.30 13.97 -7.16
N TYR A 207 14.43 12.73 -6.66
CA TYR A 207 15.05 12.49 -5.37
C TYR A 207 16.56 12.68 -5.35
N ILE A 208 17.27 12.33 -6.42
CA ILE A 208 18.72 12.62 -6.53
C ILE A 208 18.95 14.13 -6.43
N ASN A 209 18.21 14.93 -7.19
CA ASN A 209 18.36 16.39 -7.15
C ASN A 209 17.87 16.99 -5.82
N PHE A 210 16.75 16.50 -5.28
CA PHE A 210 16.26 16.89 -3.96
C PHE A 210 17.31 16.66 -2.88
N ILE A 211 17.97 15.49 -2.85
CA ILE A 211 19.03 15.18 -1.87
C ILE A 211 20.24 16.08 -2.07
N ARG A 212 20.67 16.32 -3.31
CA ARG A 212 21.82 17.19 -3.64
C ARG A 212 21.60 18.61 -3.11
N ILE A 213 20.46 19.22 -3.45
CA ILE A 213 20.14 20.59 -3.03
C ILE A 213 19.97 20.64 -1.50
N LEU A 214 19.21 19.71 -0.93
CA LEU A 214 18.95 19.68 0.51
C LEU A 214 20.23 19.50 1.34
N SER A 215 21.19 18.74 0.84
CA SER A 215 22.48 18.52 1.51
C SER A 215 23.30 19.80 1.57
N GLY A 216 23.27 20.62 0.50
CA GLY A 216 23.98 21.91 0.43
C GLY A 216 23.38 23.03 1.30
N LEU A 217 22.10 22.95 1.69
CA LEU A 217 21.45 23.99 2.49
C LEU A 217 21.94 24.01 3.95
N GLN A 218 22.71 25.03 4.36
CA GLN A 218 23.28 25.11 5.71
C GLN A 218 22.25 25.36 6.82
N HIS A 219 21.14 26.04 6.50
CA HIS A 219 20.11 26.42 7.47
C HIS A 219 19.20 25.27 7.95
N ILE A 220 19.29 24.08 7.35
CA ILE A 220 18.42 22.95 7.68
C ILE A 220 19.13 22.01 8.67
N GLY A 221 18.55 21.86 9.86
CA GLY A 221 19.09 20.98 10.90
C GLY A 221 19.28 19.52 10.43
N ARG A 222 20.37 18.89 10.89
CA ARG A 222 20.80 17.54 10.52
C ARG A 222 19.68 16.49 10.59
N ARG A 223 18.88 16.50 11.66
CA ARG A 223 17.77 15.56 11.87
C ARG A 223 16.71 15.65 10.76
N ARG A 224 16.41 16.86 10.28
CA ARG A 224 15.43 17.07 9.21
C ARG A 224 15.98 16.62 7.85
N LYS A 225 17.28 16.85 7.59
CA LYS A 225 17.96 16.34 6.39
C LYS A 225 17.95 14.81 6.33
N LEU A 226 18.46 14.14 7.38
CA LEU A 226 18.52 12.67 7.43
C LEU A 226 17.15 12.03 7.24
N ARG A 227 16.11 12.62 7.83
CA ARG A 227 14.73 12.17 7.66
C ARG A 227 14.24 12.31 6.23
N ALA A 228 14.52 13.42 5.57
CA ALA A 228 14.12 13.64 4.18
C ALA A 228 14.88 12.71 3.22
N ILE A 229 16.17 12.48 3.47
CA ILE A 229 16.99 11.50 2.73
C ILE A 229 16.44 10.09 2.95
N GLY A 230 16.16 9.70 4.20
CA GLY A 230 15.59 8.40 4.51
C GLY A 230 14.23 8.17 3.85
N LEU A 231 13.40 9.21 3.73
CA LEU A 231 12.14 9.13 2.98
C LEU A 231 12.38 8.89 1.47
N ALA A 232 13.32 9.62 0.88
CA ALA A 232 13.66 9.46 -0.53
C ALA A 232 14.21 8.05 -0.82
N LEU A 233 15.16 7.59 -0.01
CA LEU A 233 15.72 6.24 -0.12
C LEU A 233 14.66 5.16 0.12
N GLY A 234 13.80 5.33 1.13
CA GLY A 234 12.70 4.40 1.40
C GLY A 234 11.73 4.29 0.22
N THR A 235 11.39 5.42 -0.41
CA THR A 235 10.52 5.43 -1.61
C THR A 235 11.18 4.72 -2.80
N LEU A 236 12.47 4.97 -3.05
CA LEU A 236 13.20 4.28 -4.13
C LEU A 236 13.35 2.78 -3.86
N LEU A 237 13.49 2.39 -2.59
CA LEU A 237 13.52 0.99 -2.18
C LEU A 237 12.17 0.29 -2.43
N VAL A 238 11.05 0.98 -2.16
CA VAL A 238 9.71 0.49 -2.50
C VAL A 238 9.58 0.25 -4.01
N PHE A 239 10.03 1.18 -4.85
CA PHE A 239 10.05 0.96 -6.30
C PHE A 239 10.87 -0.27 -6.70
N ALA A 240 12.07 -0.41 -6.14
CA ALA A 240 12.98 -1.51 -6.50
C ALA A 240 12.49 -2.88 -6.01
N LEU A 241 11.99 -2.97 -4.78
CA LEU A 241 11.66 -4.24 -4.14
C LEU A 241 10.19 -4.62 -4.27
N CYS A 242 9.26 -3.66 -4.19
CA CYS A 242 7.83 -3.95 -4.30
C CYS A 242 7.38 -4.00 -5.75
N PHE A 243 7.71 -3.00 -6.56
CA PHE A 243 7.20 -2.91 -7.93
C PHE A 243 8.14 -3.53 -8.98
N GLY A 244 9.45 -3.48 -8.75
CA GLY A 244 10.48 -3.96 -9.67
C GLY A 244 10.27 -5.41 -10.11
N PRO A 245 10.17 -6.39 -9.19
CA PRO A 245 10.06 -7.80 -9.56
C PRO A 245 8.87 -8.08 -10.49
N TYR A 246 7.69 -7.53 -10.16
CA TYR A 246 6.49 -7.72 -10.96
C TYR A 246 6.64 -7.13 -12.36
N ASN A 247 7.23 -5.93 -12.48
CA ASN A 247 7.44 -5.29 -13.78
C ASN A 247 8.52 -6.00 -14.62
N VAL A 248 9.56 -6.55 -13.99
CA VAL A 248 10.53 -7.42 -14.68
C VAL A 248 9.84 -8.67 -15.28
N SER A 249 8.81 -9.20 -14.62
CA SER A 249 8.04 -10.33 -15.17
C SER A 249 7.32 -9.97 -16.49
N HIS A 250 6.98 -8.70 -16.71
CA HIS A 250 6.40 -8.25 -17.99
C HIS A 250 7.44 -8.29 -19.10
N VAL A 251 8.65 -7.80 -18.84
CA VAL A 251 9.76 -7.82 -19.80
C VAL A 251 10.16 -9.25 -20.16
N VAL A 252 10.34 -10.10 -19.15
CA VAL A 252 10.68 -11.52 -19.37
C VAL A 252 9.56 -12.23 -20.12
N GLY A 253 8.31 -11.97 -19.78
CA GLY A 253 7.18 -12.60 -20.47
C GLY A 253 7.10 -12.19 -21.95
N PHE A 254 7.35 -10.92 -22.26
CA PHE A 254 7.44 -10.45 -23.64
C PHE A 254 8.62 -11.06 -24.40
N ALA A 255 9.80 -11.11 -23.79
CA ALA A 255 11.00 -11.65 -24.42
C ALA A 255 10.91 -13.17 -24.69
N THR A 256 10.21 -13.91 -23.82
CA THR A 256 10.09 -15.38 -23.91
C THR A 256 8.78 -15.84 -24.55
N TRP A 257 7.88 -14.91 -24.91
CA TRP A 257 6.54 -15.20 -25.41
C TRP A 257 5.74 -16.18 -24.55
N ARG A 258 5.94 -16.16 -23.22
CA ARG A 258 5.22 -16.98 -22.23
C ARG A 258 4.99 -16.22 -20.93
N SER A 259 4.00 -16.62 -20.12
CA SER A 259 3.88 -16.07 -18.75
C SER A 259 4.94 -16.74 -17.86
N PRO A 260 5.82 -16.00 -17.16
CA PRO A 260 6.81 -16.62 -16.29
C PRO A 260 6.17 -17.23 -15.04
N ASP A 261 6.56 -18.46 -14.68
CA ASP A 261 5.99 -19.21 -13.54
C ASP A 261 6.24 -18.54 -12.17
N TRP A 262 7.18 -17.60 -12.10
CA TRP A 262 7.49 -16.84 -10.89
C TRP A 262 6.74 -15.50 -10.81
N ARG A 263 5.89 -15.16 -11.78
CA ARG A 263 5.13 -13.90 -11.82
C ARG A 263 4.30 -13.68 -10.56
N ASP A 264 3.62 -14.71 -10.06
CA ASP A 264 2.78 -14.58 -8.87
C ASP A 264 3.60 -14.24 -7.63
N LYS A 265 4.77 -14.88 -7.48
CA LYS A 265 5.71 -14.58 -6.40
C LYS A 265 6.23 -13.14 -6.50
N ALA A 266 6.48 -12.66 -7.71
CA ALA A 266 6.87 -11.28 -7.94
C ALA A 266 5.73 -10.30 -7.67
N LEU A 267 4.47 -10.68 -7.92
CA LEU A 267 3.29 -9.91 -7.57
C LEU A 267 3.09 -9.80 -6.05
N LEU A 268 3.46 -10.84 -5.27
CA LEU A 268 3.45 -10.78 -3.81
C LEU A 268 4.31 -9.63 -3.28
N CYS A 269 5.45 -9.36 -3.91
CA CYS A 269 6.34 -8.26 -3.52
C CYS A 269 5.63 -6.90 -3.57
N SER A 270 4.75 -6.70 -4.56
CA SER A 270 3.97 -5.46 -4.72
C SER A 270 3.04 -5.20 -3.55
N THR A 271 2.56 -6.26 -2.87
CA THR A 271 1.62 -6.11 -1.75
C THR A 271 2.24 -5.44 -0.53
N PHE A 272 3.55 -5.58 -0.34
CA PHE A 272 4.27 -4.94 0.76
C PHE A 272 4.29 -3.41 0.64
N ASN A 273 4.00 -2.84 -0.54
CA ASN A 273 3.88 -1.40 -0.71
C ASN A 273 2.91 -0.79 0.33
N ALA A 274 1.74 -1.41 0.49
CA ALA A 274 0.71 -0.93 1.42
C ALA A 274 1.17 -0.93 2.90
N CYS A 275 2.21 -1.70 3.24
CA CYS A 275 2.80 -1.75 4.58
C CYS A 275 3.92 -0.73 4.76
N LEU A 276 4.64 -0.42 3.68
CA LEU A 276 5.80 0.47 3.70
C LEU A 276 5.40 1.94 3.54
N ASP A 277 4.30 2.23 2.84
CA ASP A 277 3.78 3.58 2.66
C ASP A 277 3.46 4.32 3.98
N PRO A 278 2.89 3.68 5.01
CA PRO A 278 2.76 4.28 6.33
C PRO A 278 4.07 4.76 6.97
N LEU A 279 5.21 4.11 6.68
CA LEU A 279 6.52 4.60 7.13
C LEU A 279 6.88 5.91 6.41
N ILE A 280 6.62 5.98 5.10
CA ILE A 280 6.78 7.20 4.30
C ILE A 280 5.87 8.31 4.84
N PHE A 281 4.62 8.02 5.22
CA PHE A 281 3.69 9.00 5.81
C PHE A 281 4.16 9.49 7.16
N TYR A 282 4.60 8.59 8.03
CA TYR A 282 5.16 8.91 9.33
C TYR A 282 6.41 9.78 9.19
N MET A 283 7.28 9.48 8.21
CA MET A 283 8.48 10.25 7.88
C MET A 283 8.17 11.56 7.14
N SER A 284 7.04 11.67 6.46
CA SER A 284 6.62 12.88 5.73
C SER A 284 5.90 13.91 6.61
N SER A 285 4.95 13.47 7.43
CA SER A 285 3.87 14.32 7.93
C SER A 285 3.89 14.49 9.44
N ALA A 286 3.94 15.74 9.93
CA ALA A 286 3.91 16.01 11.38
C ALA A 286 2.58 15.62 12.05
N PRO A 287 1.41 15.89 11.44
CA PRO A 287 0.13 15.41 11.97
C PRO A 287 0.06 13.88 12.11
N VAL A 288 0.56 13.13 11.13
CA VAL A 288 0.62 11.65 11.21
C VAL A 288 1.46 11.21 12.40
N ARG A 289 2.64 11.81 12.60
CA ARG A 289 3.46 11.51 13.79
C ARG A 289 2.75 11.79 15.10
N GLY A 290 2.05 12.93 15.19
CA GLY A 290 1.29 13.29 16.39
C GLY A 290 0.15 12.29 16.66
N ALA A 291 -0.55 11.85 15.62
CA ALA A 291 -1.59 10.83 15.73
C ALA A 291 -1.03 9.49 16.18
N VAL A 292 0.04 9.00 15.56
CA VAL A 292 0.74 7.77 15.97
C VAL A 292 1.22 7.86 17.41
N GLY A 293 1.81 8.99 17.82
CA GLY A 293 2.23 9.22 19.20
C GLY A 293 1.07 9.18 20.20
N SER A 294 -0.08 9.75 19.83
CA SER A 294 -1.29 9.75 20.67
C SER A 294 -1.87 8.33 20.82
N VAL A 295 -1.93 7.57 19.72
CA VAL A 295 -2.36 6.16 19.74
C VAL A 295 -1.41 5.32 20.58
N ALA A 296 -0.10 5.46 20.38
CA ALA A 296 0.92 4.73 21.14
C ALA A 296 0.87 5.04 22.64
N ALA A 297 0.66 6.31 23.01
CA ALA A 297 0.48 6.72 24.41
C ALA A 297 -0.80 6.12 25.01
N GLY A 298 -1.93 6.13 24.27
CA GLY A 298 -3.18 5.52 24.70
C GLY A 298 -3.07 4.00 24.90
N VAL A 299 -2.42 3.30 23.97
CA VAL A 299 -2.14 1.85 24.09
C VAL A 299 -1.24 1.57 25.29
N ARG A 300 -0.16 2.33 25.48
CA ARG A 300 0.72 2.19 26.64
C ARG A 300 -0.02 2.44 27.95
N GLY A 301 -0.90 3.44 28.01
CA GLY A 301 -1.73 3.72 29.18
C GLY A 301 -2.69 2.57 29.51
N ARG A 302 -3.34 1.98 28.49
CA ARG A 302 -4.21 0.81 28.68
C ARG A 302 -3.42 -0.43 29.11
N LEU A 303 -2.27 -0.70 28.51
CA LEU A 303 -1.40 -1.82 28.90
C LEU A 303 -0.87 -1.66 30.31
N ALA A 304 -0.45 -0.45 30.71
CA ALA A 304 -0.05 -0.16 32.09
C ALA A 304 -1.22 -0.32 33.06
N GLY A 305 -2.44 0.10 32.68
CA GLY A 305 -3.66 -0.12 33.46
C GLY A 305 -4.01 -1.60 33.63
N CYS A 306 -3.92 -2.40 32.55
CA CYS A 306 -4.11 -3.85 32.62
C CYS A 306 -3.03 -4.53 33.45
N TRP A 307 -1.77 -4.10 33.34
CA TRP A 307 -0.67 -4.61 34.16
C TRP A 307 -0.89 -4.28 35.64
N ALA A 308 -1.28 -3.04 35.96
CA ALA A 308 -1.61 -2.63 37.32
C ALA A 308 -2.81 -3.41 37.89
N ALA A 309 -3.85 -3.65 37.08
CA ALA A 309 -4.99 -4.48 37.45
C ALA A 309 -4.60 -5.95 37.71
N CYS A 310 -3.75 -6.54 36.85
CA CYS A 310 -3.22 -7.90 37.04
C CYS A 310 -2.34 -8.00 38.31
N THR A 311 -1.50 -7.00 38.60
CA THR A 311 -0.71 -6.96 39.84
C THR A 311 -1.58 -6.74 41.08
N GLY A 312 -2.66 -5.96 40.97
CA GLY A 312 -3.63 -5.78 42.05
C GLY A 312 -4.40 -7.05 42.39
N LEU A 313 -4.77 -7.83 41.36
CA LEU A 313 -5.37 -9.17 41.51
C LEU A 313 -4.39 -10.20 42.11
N LEU A 314 -3.09 -10.11 41.80
CA LEU A 314 -2.06 -10.94 42.42
C LEU A 314 -1.81 -10.56 43.90
N CYS A 315 -1.96 -9.28 44.27
CA CYS A 315 -1.89 -8.86 45.68
C CYS A 315 -3.10 -9.34 46.51
N LEU A 316 -4.28 -9.52 45.90
CA LEU A 316 -5.46 -10.10 46.55
C LEU A 316 -5.32 -11.60 46.85
N TRP A 317 -4.35 -12.28 46.24
CA TRP A 317 -4.03 -13.70 46.45
C TRP A 317 -2.77 -13.93 47.32
N SER A 318 -2.22 -12.89 47.93
CA SER A 318 -1.15 -13.05 48.92
C SER A 318 -1.75 -13.39 50.29
N PRO A 319 -1.27 -14.45 50.98
CA PRO A 319 -1.77 -14.79 52.32
C PRO A 319 -1.54 -13.64 53.29
N PRO A 320 -2.45 -13.42 54.26
CA PRO A 320 -2.35 -12.31 55.20
C PRO A 320 -1.04 -12.41 56.00
N LYS A 321 -0.23 -11.36 55.94
CA LYS A 321 0.93 -11.22 56.82
C LYS A 321 0.43 -11.12 58.27
N PRO A 322 1.04 -11.83 59.23
CA PRO A 322 0.67 -11.72 60.63
C PRO A 322 0.96 -10.32 61.16
N ASN A 323 0.00 -9.81 61.94
CA ASN A 323 -0.07 -8.48 62.53
C ASN A 323 1.26 -8.00 63.18
N CYS A 324 1.68 -6.79 62.85
CA CYS A 324 2.48 -5.96 63.75
C CYS A 324 1.54 -4.96 64.45
N PRO A 325 1.68 -4.74 65.76
CA PRO A 325 0.72 -3.94 66.52
C PRO A 325 0.86 -2.46 66.22
N GLU A 326 -0.30 -1.84 66.04
CA GLU A 326 -0.56 -0.43 65.97
C GLU A 326 -0.16 0.26 67.28
N ASN A 327 0.61 1.34 67.22
CA ASN A 327 0.74 2.24 68.36
C ASN A 327 0.76 3.70 67.90
N THR A 328 -0.42 4.29 67.97
CA THR A 328 -0.71 5.60 68.57
C THR A 328 -0.07 6.85 67.95
N GLN A 329 -0.87 7.50 67.10
CA GLN A 329 -1.39 8.86 67.32
C GLN A 329 -0.44 9.89 67.96
N LYS A 330 0.00 10.90 67.20
CA LYS A 330 -0.10 12.30 67.63
C LYS A 330 -0.18 13.24 66.44
N GLN A 331 -1.26 13.99 66.44
CA GLN A 331 -1.66 15.03 65.51
C GLN A 331 -1.50 16.37 66.24
N GLY A 332 -0.95 17.37 65.55
CA GLY A 332 -0.69 18.74 66.03
C GLY A 332 0.67 19.19 65.46
N GLU A 333 0.86 20.34 64.83
CA GLU A 333 0.07 21.56 64.72
C GLU A 333 0.60 22.38 63.52
N MET A 334 -0.29 23.20 62.96
CA MET A 334 -0.16 24.47 62.22
C MET A 334 1.24 25.04 61.82
N ASN A 335 1.34 25.38 60.51
CA ASN A 335 2.12 26.42 59.78
C ASN A 335 2.66 27.65 60.57
N PRO A 336 3.41 28.61 59.94
CA PRO A 336 4.37 28.59 58.81
C PRO A 336 5.67 29.40 59.14
N ILE A 337 6.66 29.40 58.22
CA ILE A 337 7.43 30.55 57.67
C ILE A 337 8.23 30.05 56.46
#